data_AF-A0A3G2RA03-F1
#
_entry.id   AF-A0A3G2RA03-F1
#
_cell.length_a   1.000
_cell.length_b   1.000
_cell.length_c   1.000
_cell.angle_alpha   90.00
_cell.angle_beta   90.00
_cell.angle_gamma   90.00
#
_symmetry.space_group_name_H-M   'P 1'
#
loop_
_entity.id
_entity.type
_entity.pdbx_description
1 polymer ?
#
loop_
_entity_poly.entity_id
_entity_poly.type
_entity_poly.pdbx_seq_one_letter_code
_entity_poly.pdbx_strand_id
1 'polypeptide(L)'
;MVLNELRKVSDLKRDEFIVLAGEVYQENLLPHLIHFWLPLKGKRQGEWIPELERLISLEKETEKVDVLHMIFNGLPRLDWTMIHRIPYRNGIYIMFEKGESYHGMDRIVRVGTHRGQDRLKKRLRDHFVKEDADGSIFRKNIGRAFLNMTSDPYLQVWEIDMHNSKNDRNYGHLINEELETELEAKISQYLRDNITFVCFPVDEEVERLRLEEGIIATLNRNPSFGPSNNWLGLKSPVPEIASSGLWNRQGLEGQPLSAEELGRVKWLARFGNDSYRNNTGSRARVQRAVNRVRTVGKPPDSGRKTADDVRQYIDKLFQEAKMRGEDYIDLVSGDIHKQLGMKNRMPQVCRIMYEKMIPGDEVLHTTPSGKSSTIKIRYNLSRGEWLCETNNE
;
A
#
# COMPACT_ATOMS: atom_id res chain seq x y z
N MET A 1 -22.51 16.93 20.15
CA MET A 1 -21.95 18.16 20.76
C MET A 1 -20.60 18.50 20.14
N VAL A 2 -19.54 17.69 20.32
CA VAL A 2 -18.19 17.98 19.78
C VAL A 2 -18.15 18.21 18.26
N LEU A 3 -18.81 17.36 17.45
CA LEU A 3 -18.86 17.55 15.99
C LEU A 3 -19.54 18.84 15.53
N ASN A 4 -20.56 19.30 16.25
CA ASN A 4 -21.27 20.54 15.90
C ASN A 4 -20.40 21.75 16.19
N GLU A 5 -19.63 21.72 17.28
CA GLU A 5 -18.67 22.78 17.60
C GLU A 5 -17.49 22.79 16.62
N LEU A 6 -16.95 21.61 16.27
CA LEU A 6 -15.89 21.50 15.26
C LEU A 6 -16.30 22.07 13.90
N ARG A 7 -17.54 21.83 13.45
CA ARG A 7 -18.06 22.40 12.19
C ARG A 7 -18.14 23.93 12.16
N LYS A 8 -18.10 24.59 13.31
CA LYS A 8 -18.10 26.06 13.38
C LYS A 8 -16.72 26.67 13.10
N VAL A 9 -15.65 25.89 13.32
CA VAL A 9 -14.26 26.38 13.27
C VAL A 9 -13.39 25.61 12.29
N SER A 10 -13.92 24.56 11.64
CA SER A 10 -13.18 23.73 10.70
C SER A 10 -14.09 23.10 9.64
N ASP A 11 -13.54 22.88 8.45
CA ASP A 11 -14.13 22.06 7.40
C ASP A 11 -13.73 20.59 7.59
N LEU A 12 -14.64 19.77 8.10
CA LEU A 12 -14.39 18.35 8.38
C LEU A 12 -13.95 17.52 7.16
N LYS A 13 -14.17 18.03 5.94
CA LYS A 13 -13.79 17.38 4.69
C LYS A 13 -12.45 17.84 4.15
N ARG A 14 -12.03 19.08 4.44
CA ARG A 14 -10.84 19.69 3.85
C ARG A 14 -9.71 19.90 4.85
N ASP A 15 -10.05 20.18 6.09
CA ASP A 15 -9.06 20.47 7.13
C ASP A 15 -8.41 19.20 7.66
N GLU A 16 -7.20 19.37 8.20
CA GLU A 16 -6.39 18.31 8.78
C GLU A 16 -6.58 18.24 10.29
N PHE A 17 -6.78 17.02 10.80
CA PHE A 17 -7.05 16.77 12.21
C PHE A 17 -5.97 15.86 12.80
N ILE A 18 -5.26 16.36 13.80
CA ILE A 18 -4.42 15.53 14.67
C ILE A 18 -5.24 15.19 15.92
N VAL A 19 -5.59 13.92 16.10
CA VAL A 19 -6.43 13.50 17.21
C VAL A 19 -5.57 12.81 18.26
N LEU A 20 -5.39 13.51 19.39
CA LEU A 20 -4.60 13.04 20.54
C LEU A 20 -5.47 12.42 21.65
N ALA A 21 -6.79 12.41 21.48
CA ALA A 21 -7.72 11.88 22.47
C ALA A 21 -7.67 10.35 22.56
N GLY A 22 -8.02 9.76 23.70
CA GLY A 22 -8.08 8.30 23.88
C GLY A 22 -9.16 7.62 23.02
N GLU A 23 -9.03 6.31 22.80
CA GLU A 23 -9.85 5.53 21.84
C GLU A 23 -11.36 5.72 22.01
N VAL A 24 -11.83 5.79 23.26
CA VAL A 24 -13.25 6.01 23.62
C VAL A 24 -13.83 7.28 22.98
N TYR A 25 -13.03 8.34 22.84
CA TYR A 25 -13.45 9.61 22.23
C TYR A 25 -13.31 9.60 20.71
N GLN A 26 -12.34 8.85 20.18
CA GLN A 26 -12.06 8.77 18.76
C GLN A 26 -13.21 8.11 17.99
N GLU A 27 -13.78 7.03 18.52
CA GLU A 27 -14.73 6.17 17.79
C GLU A 27 -15.98 6.89 17.24
N ASN A 28 -16.40 7.98 17.90
CA ASN A 28 -17.54 8.80 17.51
C ASN A 28 -17.15 9.98 16.61
N LEU A 29 -15.88 10.38 16.62
CA LEU A 29 -15.35 11.52 15.87
C LEU A 29 -14.88 11.10 14.47
N LEU A 30 -14.08 10.03 14.41
CA LEU A 30 -13.39 9.59 13.20
C LEU A 30 -14.27 9.31 11.98
N PRO A 31 -15.51 8.79 12.10
CA PRO A 31 -16.37 8.56 10.94
C PRO A 31 -16.75 9.83 10.16
N HIS A 32 -16.51 11.01 10.76
CA HIS A 32 -16.88 12.31 10.20
C HIS A 32 -15.67 13.15 9.78
N LEU A 33 -14.44 12.72 10.09
CA LEU A 33 -13.21 13.40 9.69
C LEU A 33 -12.63 12.71 8.46
N ILE A 34 -12.34 13.47 7.41
CA ILE A 34 -11.72 12.91 6.20
C ILE A 34 -10.19 12.83 6.38
N HIS A 35 -9.56 13.93 6.80
CA HIS A 35 -8.11 14.00 6.92
C HIS A 35 -7.66 13.98 8.39
N PHE A 36 -7.64 12.80 9.00
CA PHE A 36 -7.14 12.66 10.38
C PHE A 36 -5.90 11.78 10.52
N TRP A 37 -5.09 12.07 11.54
CA TRP A 37 -3.97 11.24 11.99
C TRP A 37 -4.08 10.96 13.49
N LEU A 38 -3.74 9.73 13.86
CA LEU A 38 -3.80 9.22 15.23
C LEU A 38 -2.39 8.83 15.69
N PRO A 39 -1.52 9.81 15.99
CA PRO A 39 -0.13 9.53 16.34
C PRO A 39 0.04 8.61 17.56
N LEU A 40 -0.95 8.62 18.46
CA LEU A 40 -0.91 7.89 19.73
C LEU A 40 -1.69 6.57 19.69
N LYS A 41 -2.23 6.17 18.54
CA LYS A 41 -3.04 4.94 18.43
C LYS A 41 -2.23 3.71 18.81
N GLY A 42 -2.78 2.89 19.70
CA GLY A 42 -2.14 1.65 20.17
C GLY A 42 -0.99 1.84 21.15
N LYS A 43 -0.64 3.09 21.50
CA LYS A 43 0.37 3.40 22.51
C LYS A 43 -0.24 3.43 23.91
N ARG A 44 0.47 2.87 24.89
CA ARG A 44 0.11 2.96 26.32
C ARG A 44 0.29 4.39 26.79
N GLN A 45 -0.43 4.79 27.84
CA GLN A 45 -0.43 6.16 28.35
C GLN A 45 0.98 6.69 28.70
N GLY A 46 1.85 5.84 29.26
CA GLY A 46 3.24 6.21 29.56
C GLY A 46 4.11 6.50 28.32
N GLU A 47 3.68 6.08 27.14
CA GLU A 47 4.39 6.28 25.87
C GLU A 47 3.93 7.56 25.14
N TRP A 48 2.90 8.24 25.65
CA TRP A 48 2.31 9.39 24.96
C TRP A 48 3.21 10.62 24.99
N ILE A 49 3.72 11.00 26.17
CA ILE A 49 4.62 12.17 26.29
C ILE A 49 5.88 11.97 25.44
N PRO A 50 6.60 10.83 25.53
CA PRO A 50 7.76 10.58 24.67
C PRO A 50 7.44 10.65 23.17
N GLU A 51 6.29 10.12 22.74
CA GLU A 51 5.90 10.21 21.33
C GLU A 51 5.61 11.66 20.91
N LEU A 52 4.91 12.45 21.73
CA LEU A 52 4.63 13.85 21.42
C LEU A 52 5.91 14.69 21.36
N GLU A 53 6.84 14.48 22.29
CA GLU A 53 8.15 15.12 22.26
C GLU A 53 8.91 14.77 20.98
N ARG A 54 8.92 13.49 20.58
CA ARG A 54 9.50 13.04 19.31
C ARG A 54 8.88 13.75 18.10
N LEU A 55 7.56 13.93 18.09
CA LEU A 55 6.85 14.61 17.00
C LEU A 55 7.13 16.11 16.96
N ILE A 56 7.25 16.76 18.12
CA ILE A 56 7.66 18.17 18.20
C ILE A 56 9.09 18.32 17.67
N SER A 57 10.01 17.44 18.06
CA SER A 57 11.38 17.45 17.53
C SER A 57 11.41 17.26 16.01
N LEU A 58 10.59 16.36 15.47
CA LEU A 58 10.46 16.16 14.02
C LEU A 58 10.03 17.43 13.25
N GLU A 59 9.18 18.27 13.86
CA GLU A 59 8.76 19.53 13.23
C GLU A 59 9.77 20.68 13.39
N LYS A 60 10.63 20.59 14.40
CA LYS A 60 11.71 21.56 14.61
C LYS A 60 12.95 21.24 13.79
N GLU A 61 13.12 19.99 13.38
CA GLU A 61 14.29 19.55 12.61
C GLU A 61 14.33 20.19 11.23
N THR A 62 15.47 20.78 10.89
CA THR A 62 15.73 21.49 9.64
C THR A 62 16.50 20.64 8.65
N GLU A 63 17.33 19.71 9.13
CA GLU A 63 18.12 18.82 8.30
C GLU A 63 17.24 17.74 7.67
N LYS A 64 17.05 17.84 6.35
CA LYS A 64 16.11 16.97 5.63
C LYS A 64 16.45 15.49 5.77
N VAL A 65 17.73 15.14 5.87
CA VAL A 65 18.17 13.74 6.06
C VAL A 65 17.76 13.21 7.42
N ASP A 66 17.90 14.01 8.48
CA ASP A 66 17.41 13.66 9.82
C ASP A 66 15.89 13.53 9.84
N VAL A 67 15.17 14.49 9.23
CA VAL A 67 13.71 14.42 9.07
C VAL A 67 13.29 13.12 8.39
N LEU A 68 13.92 12.73 7.28
CA LEU A 68 13.60 11.49 6.56
C LEU A 68 13.83 10.25 7.43
N HIS A 69 14.95 10.19 8.16
CA HIS A 69 15.21 9.09 9.08
C HIS A 69 14.20 9.04 10.22
N MET A 70 13.86 10.18 10.83
CA MET A 70 12.87 10.28 11.92
C MET A 70 11.46 9.88 11.46
N ILE A 71 11.06 10.23 10.22
CA ILE A 71 9.77 9.83 9.65
C ILE A 71 9.76 8.32 9.43
N PHE A 72 10.73 7.79 8.68
CA PHE A 72 10.66 6.41 8.22
C PHE A 72 10.97 5.39 9.31
N ASN A 73 11.81 5.72 10.29
CA ASN A 73 11.98 4.89 11.50
C ASN A 73 10.74 4.90 12.41
N GLY A 74 9.88 5.92 12.29
CA GLY A 74 8.61 5.99 13.02
C GLY A 74 7.45 5.24 12.37
N LEU A 75 7.62 4.73 11.14
CA LEU A 75 6.58 3.98 10.43
C LEU A 75 6.57 2.49 10.83
N PRO A 76 5.43 1.78 10.67
CA PRO A 76 5.35 0.36 10.96
C PRO A 76 6.35 -0.45 10.13
N ARG A 77 7.34 -1.06 10.81
CA ARG A 77 8.36 -1.90 10.19
C ARG A 77 7.74 -3.19 9.62
N LEU A 78 8.16 -3.54 8.41
CA LEU A 78 7.74 -4.74 7.70
C LEU A 78 8.97 -5.56 7.30
N ASP A 79 8.76 -6.88 7.19
CA ASP A 79 9.68 -7.80 6.53
C ASP A 79 9.00 -8.45 5.31
N TRP A 80 9.75 -9.31 4.62
CA TRP A 80 9.29 -9.99 3.42
C TRP A 80 8.04 -10.87 3.64
N THR A 81 7.84 -11.41 4.85
CA THR A 81 6.65 -12.22 5.18
C THR A 81 5.40 -11.35 5.26
N MET A 82 5.55 -10.05 5.54
CA MET A 82 4.46 -9.11 5.76
C MET A 82 3.99 -8.37 4.50
N ILE A 83 4.59 -8.62 3.31
CA ILE A 83 4.24 -7.92 2.05
C ILE A 83 2.74 -7.99 1.74
N HIS A 84 2.09 -9.10 2.05
CA HIS A 84 0.65 -9.30 1.82
C HIS A 84 -0.24 -8.38 2.67
N ARG A 85 0.27 -7.89 3.81
CA ARG A 85 -0.43 -7.00 4.75
C ARG A 85 -0.49 -5.56 4.26
N ILE A 86 0.33 -5.19 3.26
CA ILE A 86 0.35 -3.82 2.71
C ILE A 86 -1.04 -3.52 2.10
N PRO A 87 -1.74 -2.50 2.64
CA PRO A 87 -3.17 -2.34 2.40
C PRO A 87 -3.48 -1.47 1.18
N TYR A 88 -2.45 -0.94 0.51
CA TYR A 88 -2.50 -0.23 -0.77
C TYR A 88 -1.68 -0.97 -1.83
N ARG A 89 -1.80 -0.53 -3.09
CA ARG A 89 -1.17 -1.19 -4.25
C ARG A 89 -0.08 -0.34 -4.91
N ASN A 90 -0.05 0.96 -4.60
CA ASN A 90 0.92 1.93 -5.08
C ASN A 90 1.64 2.60 -3.91
N GLY A 91 2.91 2.95 -4.08
CA GLY A 91 3.69 3.61 -3.04
C GLY A 91 5.18 3.44 -3.22
N ILE A 92 5.91 4.01 -2.27
CA ILE A 92 7.36 3.97 -2.17
C ILE A 92 7.71 3.08 -0.97
N TYR A 93 8.80 2.31 -1.10
CA TYR A 93 9.38 1.53 -0.02
C TYR A 93 10.77 2.09 0.36
N ILE A 94 11.05 2.08 1.66
CA ILE A 94 12.32 2.52 2.25
C ILE A 94 12.89 1.32 3.01
N MET A 95 14.09 0.89 2.65
CA MET A 95 14.74 -0.28 3.24
C MET A 95 15.85 0.11 4.20
N PHE A 96 16.04 -0.75 5.19
CA PHE A 96 16.98 -0.61 6.29
C PHE A 96 17.72 -1.93 6.43
N GLU A 97 18.99 -1.85 6.81
CA GLU A 97 19.85 -3.02 6.95
C GLU A 97 20.29 -3.18 8.41
N LYS A 98 20.17 -4.39 8.92
CA LYS A 98 20.59 -4.74 10.28
C LYS A 98 22.07 -4.39 10.47
N GLY A 99 22.35 -3.59 11.50
CA GLY A 99 23.71 -3.15 11.84
C GLY A 99 24.11 -1.80 11.23
N GLU A 100 23.33 -1.27 10.29
CA GLU A 100 23.55 0.07 9.73
C GLU A 100 22.78 1.12 10.55
N SER A 101 23.48 2.14 11.07
CA SER A 101 22.87 3.21 11.87
C SER A 101 23.24 4.60 11.35
N TYR A 102 22.31 5.54 11.51
CA TYR A 102 22.51 6.95 11.25
C TYR A 102 21.90 7.77 12.40
N HIS A 103 22.73 8.54 13.09
CA HIS A 103 22.34 9.35 14.27
C HIS A 103 21.49 8.57 15.30
N GLY A 104 21.86 7.31 15.57
CA GLY A 104 21.17 6.44 16.54
C GLY A 104 19.87 5.80 16.04
N MET A 105 19.47 6.05 14.79
CA MET A 105 18.35 5.39 14.11
C MET A 105 18.85 4.31 13.15
N ASP A 106 17.96 3.44 12.65
CA ASP A 106 18.33 2.53 11.55
C ASP A 106 18.58 3.37 10.30
N ARG A 107 19.69 3.10 9.61
CA ARG A 107 20.06 3.82 8.39
C ARG A 107 19.24 3.35 7.21
N ILE A 108 18.80 4.30 6.39
CA ILE A 108 18.18 4.00 5.10
C ILE A 108 19.26 3.48 4.15
N VAL A 109 19.11 2.28 3.60
CA VAL A 109 20.08 1.68 2.66
C VAL A 109 19.57 1.63 1.22
N ARG A 110 18.25 1.77 1.04
CA ARG A 110 17.63 1.79 -0.29
C ARG A 110 16.29 2.50 -0.26
N VAL A 111 16.03 3.28 -1.28
CA VAL A 111 14.72 3.87 -1.57
C VAL A 111 14.24 3.25 -2.87
N GLY A 112 12.98 2.87 -2.98
CA GLY A 112 12.50 2.35 -4.24
C GLY A 112 11.02 2.45 -4.47
N THR A 113 10.65 2.43 -5.75
CA THR A 113 9.26 2.40 -6.19
C THR A 113 9.04 1.37 -7.30
N HIS A 114 7.92 1.48 -8.00
CA HIS A 114 7.55 0.67 -9.16
C HIS A 114 6.92 1.53 -10.26
N ARG A 115 7.12 1.11 -11.52
CA ARG A 115 6.48 1.69 -12.71
C ARG A 115 5.19 0.95 -13.03
N GLY A 116 4.25 1.66 -13.63
CA GLY A 116 2.87 1.24 -13.81
C GLY A 116 2.06 1.34 -12.52
N GLN A 117 0.79 0.98 -12.62
CA GLN A 117 -0.15 0.98 -11.51
C GLN A 117 -0.22 -0.40 -10.84
N ASP A 118 -0.53 -0.41 -9.55
CA ASP A 118 -0.82 -1.57 -8.71
C ASP A 118 0.32 -2.60 -8.51
N ARG A 119 1.58 -2.20 -8.69
CA ARG A 119 2.72 -3.14 -8.70
C ARG A 119 3.59 -3.16 -7.44
N LEU A 120 3.30 -2.39 -6.39
CA LEU A 120 4.14 -2.31 -5.18
C LEU A 120 4.44 -3.71 -4.59
N LYS A 121 3.39 -4.49 -4.31
CA LYS A 121 3.53 -5.83 -3.71
C LYS A 121 4.24 -6.81 -4.65
N LYS A 122 4.03 -6.68 -5.96
CA LYS A 122 4.74 -7.50 -6.95
C LYS A 122 6.23 -7.16 -6.90
N ARG A 123 6.57 -5.87 -6.92
CA ARG A 123 7.96 -5.39 -6.91
C ARG A 123 8.72 -5.83 -5.66
N LEU A 124 8.09 -5.73 -4.48
CA LEU A 124 8.69 -6.25 -3.24
C LEU A 124 8.92 -7.77 -3.30
N ARG A 125 7.97 -8.55 -3.85
CA ARG A 125 8.18 -10.00 -4.05
C ARG A 125 9.28 -10.30 -5.06
N ASP A 126 9.44 -9.48 -6.11
CA ASP A 126 10.54 -9.62 -7.06
C ASP A 126 11.92 -9.42 -6.37
N HIS A 127 11.98 -8.66 -5.26
CA HIS A 127 13.21 -8.51 -4.48
C HIS A 127 13.43 -9.68 -3.50
N PHE A 128 12.43 -10.01 -2.68
CA PHE A 128 12.62 -10.89 -1.53
C PHE A 128 12.26 -12.37 -1.76
N VAL A 129 11.36 -12.63 -2.71
CA VAL A 129 10.74 -13.96 -2.89
C VAL A 129 11.20 -14.63 -4.17
N LYS A 130 11.25 -13.88 -5.28
CA LYS A 130 11.77 -14.41 -6.54
C LYS A 130 13.29 -14.35 -6.55
N GLU A 131 13.89 -15.49 -6.85
CA GLU A 131 15.34 -15.69 -6.90
C GLU A 131 15.78 -15.47 -8.34
N ASP A 132 15.73 -14.20 -8.75
CA ASP A 132 15.93 -13.75 -10.13
C ASP A 132 16.57 -12.35 -10.14
N ALA A 133 17.88 -12.31 -10.30
CA ALA A 133 18.67 -11.09 -10.36
C ALA A 133 18.44 -10.28 -11.64
N ASP A 134 18.12 -10.92 -12.77
CA ASP A 134 17.80 -10.21 -14.01
C ASP A 134 16.45 -9.50 -13.92
N GLY A 135 15.50 -10.05 -13.19
CA GLY A 135 14.23 -9.40 -12.83
C GLY A 135 14.37 -8.34 -11.73
N SER A 136 15.51 -8.30 -11.03
CA SER A 136 15.72 -7.48 -9.85
C SER A 136 17.14 -6.91 -9.78
N ILE A 137 17.32 -5.69 -10.31
CA ILE A 137 18.59 -4.96 -10.22
C ILE A 137 19.15 -4.86 -8.78
N PHE A 138 18.29 -4.89 -7.76
CA PHE A 138 18.73 -4.91 -6.38
C PHE A 138 19.45 -6.22 -6.03
N ARG A 139 18.86 -7.37 -6.41
CA ARG A 139 19.50 -8.69 -6.25
C ARG A 139 20.78 -8.77 -7.08
N LYS A 140 20.74 -8.27 -8.32
CA LYS A 140 21.91 -8.16 -9.20
C LYS A 140 23.06 -7.44 -8.53
N ASN A 141 22.80 -6.29 -7.89
CA ASN A 141 23.81 -5.50 -7.18
C ASN A 141 24.39 -6.21 -5.96
N ILE A 142 23.58 -6.96 -5.21
CA ILE A 142 24.07 -7.76 -4.09
C ILE A 142 24.96 -8.91 -4.61
N GLY A 143 24.54 -9.59 -5.68
CA GLY A 143 25.35 -10.61 -6.35
C GLY A 143 26.69 -10.05 -6.84
N ARG A 144 26.69 -8.86 -7.46
CA ARG A 144 27.90 -8.14 -7.84
C ARG A 144 28.85 -7.93 -6.67
N ALA A 145 28.32 -7.50 -5.52
CA ALA A 145 29.13 -7.27 -4.33
C ALA A 145 29.73 -8.59 -3.78
N PHE A 146 28.96 -9.68 -3.77
CA PHE A 146 29.48 -10.99 -3.36
C PHE A 146 30.60 -11.50 -4.27
N LEU A 147 30.40 -11.45 -5.59
CA LEU A 147 31.40 -11.91 -6.57
C LEU A 147 32.64 -11.02 -6.56
N ASN A 148 32.47 -9.70 -6.49
CA ASN A 148 33.60 -8.76 -6.45
C ASN A 148 34.41 -8.89 -5.15
N MET A 149 33.76 -9.19 -4.02
CA MET A 149 34.45 -9.40 -2.73
C MET A 149 35.45 -10.57 -2.77
N THR A 150 35.19 -11.60 -3.60
CA THR A 150 36.07 -12.76 -3.79
C THR A 150 36.87 -12.70 -5.08
N SER A 151 36.81 -11.59 -5.83
CA SER A 151 37.40 -11.44 -7.16
C SER A 151 37.00 -12.57 -8.13
N ASP A 152 35.74 -13.02 -8.03
CA ASP A 152 35.24 -14.15 -8.80
C ASP A 152 35.05 -13.74 -10.29
N PRO A 153 35.69 -14.44 -11.25
CA PRO A 153 35.58 -14.12 -12.67
C PRO A 153 34.16 -14.29 -13.22
N TYR A 154 33.30 -15.05 -12.53
CA TYR A 154 31.89 -15.22 -12.91
C TYR A 154 31.12 -13.89 -12.88
N LEU A 155 31.65 -12.84 -12.24
CA LEU A 155 31.11 -11.48 -12.32
C LEU A 155 30.89 -11.02 -13.78
N GLN A 156 31.75 -11.43 -14.72
CA GLN A 156 31.60 -11.07 -16.14
C GLN A 156 30.36 -11.70 -16.78
N VAL A 157 30.07 -12.97 -16.45
CA VAL A 157 28.87 -13.68 -16.90
C VAL A 157 27.65 -13.10 -16.18
N TRP A 158 27.79 -12.86 -14.87
CA TRP A 158 26.76 -12.25 -14.05
C TRP A 158 26.35 -10.88 -14.58
N GLU A 159 27.18 -10.06 -15.23
CA GLU A 159 26.71 -8.78 -15.78
C GLU A 159 25.72 -8.90 -16.95
N ILE A 160 25.65 -10.07 -17.59
CA ILE A 160 24.80 -10.29 -18.76
C ILE A 160 23.36 -10.49 -18.30
N ASP A 161 22.43 -9.73 -18.89
CA ASP A 161 20.98 -9.90 -18.70
C ASP A 161 20.48 -11.02 -19.60
N MET A 162 20.14 -12.18 -19.01
CA MET A 162 19.71 -13.38 -19.72
C MET A 162 18.21 -13.37 -20.07
N HIS A 163 17.43 -12.41 -19.56
CA HIS A 163 16.07 -12.17 -20.09
C HIS A 163 16.08 -11.60 -21.51
N ASN A 164 17.22 -11.06 -21.96
CA ASN A 164 17.39 -10.66 -23.34
C ASN A 164 17.66 -11.90 -24.21
N SER A 165 16.71 -12.25 -25.07
CA SER A 165 16.80 -13.43 -25.95
C SER A 165 18.03 -13.45 -26.88
N LYS A 166 18.63 -12.30 -27.19
CA LYS A 166 19.89 -12.24 -27.96
C LYS A 166 21.09 -12.60 -27.08
N ASN A 167 21.09 -12.17 -25.82
CA ASN A 167 22.14 -12.51 -24.88
C ASN A 167 22.10 -14.00 -24.54
N ASP A 168 20.93 -14.54 -24.25
CA ASP A 168 20.72 -15.97 -23.97
C ASP A 168 21.27 -16.85 -25.11
N ARG A 169 20.92 -16.54 -26.36
CA ARG A 169 21.46 -17.27 -27.53
C ARG A 169 22.97 -17.20 -27.67
N ASN A 170 23.57 -16.06 -27.35
CA ASN A 170 24.99 -15.81 -27.57
C ASN A 170 25.87 -16.29 -26.40
N TYR A 171 25.35 -16.24 -25.17
CA TYR A 171 26.11 -16.37 -23.95
C TYR A 171 25.52 -17.37 -22.94
N GLY A 172 24.32 -17.92 -23.19
CA GLY A 172 23.68 -18.87 -22.27
C GLY A 172 24.50 -20.12 -21.99
N HIS A 173 25.38 -20.51 -22.93
CA HIS A 173 26.33 -21.61 -22.73
C HIS A 173 27.43 -21.32 -21.68
N LEU A 174 27.59 -20.06 -21.25
CA LEU A 174 28.50 -19.64 -20.19
C LEU A 174 27.87 -19.74 -18.79
N ILE A 175 26.55 -19.97 -18.72
CA ILE A 175 25.83 -20.05 -17.45
C ILE A 175 26.31 -21.27 -16.68
N ASN A 176 26.69 -21.04 -15.43
CA ASN A 176 26.88 -22.09 -14.43
C ASN A 176 25.64 -22.11 -13.53
N GLU A 177 24.70 -23.02 -13.84
CA GLU A 177 23.41 -23.12 -13.14
C GLU A 177 23.57 -23.41 -11.63
N GLU A 178 24.56 -24.23 -11.25
CA GLU A 178 24.84 -24.55 -9.85
C GLU A 178 25.31 -23.30 -9.10
N LEU A 179 26.26 -22.57 -9.67
CA LEU A 179 26.78 -21.34 -9.07
C LEU A 179 25.71 -20.24 -8.99
N GLU A 180 24.88 -20.06 -10.02
CA GLU A 180 23.78 -19.08 -9.97
C GLU A 180 22.73 -19.45 -8.92
N THR A 181 22.40 -20.73 -8.80
CA THR A 181 21.48 -21.22 -7.76
C THR A 181 22.03 -20.95 -6.35
N GLU A 182 23.31 -21.26 -6.11
CA GLU A 182 23.97 -20.99 -4.83
C GLU A 182 24.05 -19.49 -4.53
N LEU A 183 24.41 -18.67 -5.53
CA LEU A 183 24.52 -17.23 -5.39
C LEU A 183 23.15 -16.59 -5.12
N GLU A 184 22.10 -16.98 -5.84
CA GLU A 184 20.74 -16.53 -5.61
C GLU A 184 20.21 -16.92 -4.23
N ALA A 185 20.49 -18.14 -3.77
CA ALA A 185 20.16 -18.58 -2.42
C ALA A 185 20.86 -17.71 -1.35
N LYS A 186 22.15 -17.41 -1.56
CA LYS A 186 22.93 -16.52 -0.69
C LYS A 186 22.39 -15.09 -0.68
N ILE A 187 22.00 -14.54 -1.84
CA ILE A 187 21.35 -13.22 -1.95
C ILE A 187 20.01 -13.23 -1.20
N SER A 188 19.20 -14.26 -1.39
CA SER A 188 17.92 -14.44 -0.68
C SER A 188 18.10 -14.46 0.82
N GLN A 189 19.08 -15.22 1.32
CA GLN A 189 19.38 -15.27 2.75
C GLN A 189 19.80 -13.90 3.28
N TYR A 190 20.75 -13.24 2.61
CA TYR A 190 21.18 -11.89 3.00
C TYR A 190 20.02 -10.89 3.06
N LEU A 191 19.14 -10.88 2.04
CA LEU A 191 17.97 -10.00 2.01
C LEU A 191 16.99 -10.29 3.15
N ARG A 192 16.66 -11.57 3.37
CA ARG A 192 15.64 -11.97 4.36
C ARG A 192 16.12 -11.80 5.80
N ASP A 193 17.41 -11.97 6.05
CA ASP A 193 18.01 -11.92 7.38
C ASP A 193 18.38 -10.49 7.81
N ASN A 194 18.72 -9.62 6.85
CA ASN A 194 19.29 -8.30 7.16
C ASN A 194 18.40 -7.14 6.73
N ILE A 195 17.52 -7.30 5.74
CA ILE A 195 16.75 -6.18 5.21
C ILE A 195 15.32 -6.17 5.75
N THR A 196 14.96 -5.04 6.36
CA THR A 196 13.58 -4.70 6.69
C THR A 196 13.18 -3.42 5.97
N PHE A 197 11.89 -3.12 5.90
CA PHE A 197 11.43 -1.94 5.15
C PHE A 197 10.17 -1.32 5.75
N VAL A 198 9.90 -0.10 5.34
CA VAL A 198 8.58 0.55 5.51
C VAL A 198 8.05 0.91 4.13
N CYS A 199 6.74 1.14 4.05
CA CYS A 199 6.12 1.66 2.84
C CYS A 199 5.21 2.83 3.20
N PHE A 200 4.99 3.72 2.24
CA PHE A 200 3.94 4.73 2.31
C PHE A 200 3.25 4.87 0.94
N PRO A 201 1.94 5.16 0.91
CA PRO A 201 1.16 5.13 -0.33
C PRO A 201 1.33 6.41 -1.14
N VAL A 202 1.46 6.28 -2.46
CA VAL A 202 1.55 7.38 -3.43
C VAL A 202 0.99 6.86 -4.75
N ASP A 203 -0.13 7.40 -5.24
CA ASP A 203 -0.90 6.81 -6.34
C ASP A 203 -0.41 7.23 -7.74
N GLU A 204 0.03 8.47 -7.88
CA GLU A 204 0.47 8.98 -9.17
C GLU A 204 1.91 8.55 -9.43
N GLU A 205 2.15 7.96 -10.61
CA GLU A 205 3.48 7.45 -10.97
C GLU A 205 4.51 8.57 -11.06
N VAL A 206 4.12 9.72 -11.61
CA VAL A 206 5.00 10.89 -11.74
C VAL A 206 5.42 11.39 -10.35
N GLU A 207 4.48 11.51 -9.42
CA GLU A 207 4.77 11.88 -8.03
C GLU A 207 5.66 10.84 -7.35
N ARG A 208 5.37 9.54 -7.53
CA ARG A 208 6.18 8.44 -6.99
C ARG A 208 7.64 8.53 -7.42
N LEU A 209 7.88 8.69 -8.72
CA LEU A 209 9.23 8.73 -9.27
C LEU A 209 9.96 10.00 -8.81
N ARG A 210 9.27 11.15 -8.77
CA ARG A 210 9.85 12.40 -8.27
C ARG A 210 10.24 12.32 -6.81
N LEU A 211 9.36 11.79 -5.95
CA LEU A 211 9.65 11.64 -4.53
C LEU A 211 10.72 10.57 -4.26
N GLU A 212 10.73 9.46 -5.01
CA GLU A 212 11.82 8.47 -4.94
C GLU A 212 13.18 9.12 -5.23
N GLU A 213 13.31 9.81 -6.36
CA GLU A 213 14.53 10.53 -6.73
C GLU A 213 14.90 11.59 -5.68
N GLY A 214 13.93 12.40 -5.24
CA GLY A 214 14.16 13.45 -4.26
C GLY A 214 14.68 12.92 -2.93
N ILE A 215 14.13 11.82 -2.43
CA ILE A 215 14.61 11.16 -1.20
C ILE A 215 16.04 10.66 -1.42
N ILE A 216 16.31 9.94 -2.52
CA ILE A 216 17.67 9.42 -2.83
C ILE A 216 18.70 10.55 -2.88
N ALA A 217 18.43 11.60 -3.63
CA ALA A 217 19.32 12.74 -3.79
C ALA A 217 19.53 13.49 -2.46
N THR A 218 18.48 13.60 -1.63
CA THR A 218 18.58 14.25 -0.31
C THR A 218 19.53 13.48 0.61
N LEU A 219 19.45 12.15 0.61
CA LEU A 219 20.35 11.30 1.39
C LEU A 219 21.79 11.41 0.87
N ASN A 220 22.00 11.19 -0.43
CA ASN A 220 23.33 11.13 -1.05
C ASN A 220 24.11 12.44 -0.93
N ARG A 221 23.44 13.60 -0.97
CA ARG A 221 24.11 14.90 -0.91
C ARG A 221 24.52 15.33 0.50
N ASN A 222 24.07 14.64 1.54
CA ASN A 222 24.44 15.03 2.91
C ASN A 222 25.82 14.44 3.26
N PRO A 223 26.81 15.28 3.62
CA PRO A 223 28.17 14.80 3.89
C PRO A 223 28.30 13.82 5.06
N SER A 224 27.35 13.85 6.00
CA SER A 224 27.34 12.93 7.15
C SER A 224 26.74 11.56 6.81
N PHE A 225 26.03 11.45 5.69
CA PHE A 225 25.33 10.24 5.31
C PHE A 225 26.29 9.25 4.66
N GLY A 226 26.53 8.13 5.33
CA GLY A 226 27.41 7.08 4.84
C GLY A 226 27.15 5.75 5.53
N PRO A 227 27.67 4.65 4.95
CA PRO A 227 27.51 3.32 5.52
C PRO A 227 28.51 3.06 6.65
N SER A 228 28.30 2.00 7.44
CA SER A 228 29.38 1.50 8.29
C SER A 228 30.49 0.85 7.46
N ASN A 229 31.69 0.70 8.05
CA ASN A 229 32.84 0.08 7.37
C ASN A 229 32.63 -1.40 6.99
N ASN A 230 31.63 -2.06 7.57
CA ASN A 230 31.33 -3.47 7.33
C ASN A 230 30.17 -3.68 6.34
N TRP A 231 29.58 -2.61 5.82
CA TRP A 231 28.45 -2.70 4.90
C TRP A 231 28.87 -3.38 3.59
N LEU A 232 28.13 -4.42 3.18
CA LEU A 232 28.43 -5.21 1.98
C LEU A 232 28.51 -4.34 0.71
N GLY A 233 27.71 -3.28 0.63
CA GLY A 233 27.68 -2.38 -0.52
C GLY A 233 29.02 -1.68 -0.81
N LEU A 234 29.93 -1.56 0.18
CA LEU A 234 31.30 -1.08 -0.04
C LEU A 234 32.14 -2.01 -0.94
N LYS A 235 31.73 -3.27 -1.10
CA LYS A 235 32.35 -4.24 -2.02
C LYS A 235 31.72 -4.23 -3.41
N SER A 236 30.75 -3.37 -3.67
CA SER A 236 30.13 -3.26 -4.99
C SER A 236 31.16 -2.79 -6.04
N PRO A 237 31.26 -3.45 -7.21
CA PRO A 237 32.05 -2.96 -8.34
C PRO A 237 31.39 -1.75 -9.03
N VAL A 238 30.15 -1.39 -8.66
CA VAL A 238 29.44 -0.19 -9.13
C VAL A 238 29.82 0.98 -8.21
N PRO A 239 30.63 1.95 -8.67
CA PRO A 239 31.14 3.04 -7.82
C PRO A 239 30.02 3.85 -7.16
N GLU A 240 28.92 4.08 -7.89
CA GLU A 240 27.76 4.82 -7.40
C GLU A 240 27.15 4.22 -6.12
N ILE A 241 27.18 2.88 -5.99
CA ILE A 241 26.67 2.19 -4.79
C ILE A 241 27.69 2.26 -3.65
N ALA A 242 28.96 2.01 -3.97
CA ALA A 242 30.02 2.00 -2.97
C ALA A 242 30.25 3.39 -2.34
N SER A 243 30.17 4.46 -3.14
CA SER A 243 30.39 5.83 -2.67
C SER A 243 29.19 6.43 -1.94
N SER A 244 27.96 6.17 -2.42
CA SER A 244 26.75 6.78 -1.84
C SER A 244 26.28 6.13 -0.55
N GLY A 245 26.74 4.91 -0.24
CA GLY A 245 26.16 4.13 0.85
C GLY A 245 24.74 3.63 0.56
N LEU A 246 24.24 3.73 -0.67
CA LEU A 246 22.89 3.28 -1.05
C LEU A 246 22.97 2.15 -2.07
N TRP A 247 22.04 1.20 -1.97
CA TRP A 247 21.80 0.20 -3.02
C TRP A 247 21.11 0.79 -4.27
N ASN A 248 21.05 2.11 -4.39
CA ASN A 248 20.53 2.86 -5.52
C ASN A 248 21.69 3.28 -6.43
N ARG A 249 21.55 3.04 -7.73
CA ARG A 249 22.46 3.60 -8.75
C ARG A 249 21.89 4.87 -9.39
N GLN A 250 20.58 4.91 -9.57
CA GLN A 250 19.87 6.04 -10.18
C GLN A 250 19.32 6.97 -9.09
N GLY A 251 19.18 8.26 -9.43
CA GLY A 251 18.62 9.28 -8.56
C GLY A 251 19.61 9.94 -7.58
N LEU A 252 20.85 9.44 -7.50
CA LEU A 252 21.89 9.97 -6.58
C LEU A 252 22.23 11.44 -6.84
N GLU A 253 22.36 11.81 -8.11
CA GLU A 253 22.66 13.17 -8.56
C GLU A 253 21.40 13.98 -8.90
N GLY A 254 20.22 13.42 -8.61
CA GLY A 254 18.93 14.08 -8.83
C GLY A 254 18.75 15.34 -7.97
N GLN A 255 17.59 16.00 -8.11
CA GLN A 255 17.28 17.16 -7.26
C GLN A 255 16.78 16.69 -5.89
N PRO A 256 17.41 17.12 -4.77
CA PRO A 256 16.92 16.88 -3.43
C PRO A 256 15.48 17.37 -3.27
N LEU A 257 14.80 16.89 -2.23
CA LEU A 257 13.46 17.33 -1.91
C LEU A 257 13.46 18.84 -1.64
N SER A 258 12.52 19.56 -2.23
CA SER A 258 12.16 20.91 -1.80
C SER A 258 11.50 20.87 -0.40
N ALA A 259 11.30 22.03 0.23
CA ALA A 259 10.56 22.10 1.49
C ALA A 259 9.11 21.61 1.33
N GLU A 260 8.48 21.93 0.19
CA GLU A 260 7.13 21.50 -0.15
C GLU A 260 7.06 19.97 -0.34
N GLU A 261 8.02 19.39 -1.05
CA GLU A 261 8.06 17.95 -1.28
C GLU A 261 8.36 17.17 0.01
N LEU A 262 9.20 17.71 0.90
CA LEU A 262 9.40 17.13 2.22
C LEU A 262 8.12 17.21 3.06
N GLY A 263 7.40 18.33 3.00
CA GLY A 263 6.07 18.48 3.59
C GLY A 263 5.08 17.45 3.03
N ARG A 264 5.13 17.18 1.73
CA ARG A 264 4.33 16.16 1.06
C ARG A 264 4.68 14.75 1.53
N VAL A 265 5.97 14.43 1.72
CA VAL A 265 6.40 13.14 2.31
C VAL A 265 5.91 13.00 3.76
N LYS A 266 6.02 14.04 4.59
CA LYS A 266 5.44 14.07 5.95
C LYS A 266 3.94 13.78 5.91
N TRP A 267 3.22 14.43 5.01
CA TRP A 267 1.79 14.23 4.82
C TRP A 267 1.46 12.77 4.47
N LEU A 268 2.11 12.21 3.44
CA LEU A 268 1.83 10.86 2.94
C LEU A 268 2.15 9.78 3.99
N ALA A 269 3.21 9.99 4.77
CA ALA A 269 3.58 9.12 5.87
C ALA A 269 2.55 9.12 7.03
N ARG A 270 1.95 10.28 7.34
CA ARG A 270 0.97 10.43 8.43
C ARG A 270 -0.44 10.00 8.04
N PHE A 271 -0.84 10.44 6.86
CA PHE A 271 -2.24 10.48 6.44
C PHE A 271 -2.57 9.42 5.37
N GLY A 272 -1.57 8.79 4.77
CA GLY A 272 -1.76 7.84 3.68
C GLY A 272 -1.97 8.56 2.36
N ASN A 273 -2.93 8.13 1.54
CA ASN A 273 -3.45 8.88 0.39
C ASN A 273 -4.99 8.84 0.41
N ASP A 274 -5.64 9.72 -0.35
CA ASP A 274 -7.10 9.87 -0.29
C ASP A 274 -7.85 8.61 -0.78
N SER A 275 -7.25 7.86 -1.71
CA SER A 275 -7.79 6.58 -2.20
C SER A 275 -7.71 5.46 -1.15
N TYR A 276 -6.66 5.42 -0.33
CA TYR A 276 -6.50 4.51 0.80
C TYR A 276 -7.56 4.78 1.88
N ARG A 277 -7.85 6.06 2.15
CA ARG A 277 -8.86 6.46 3.15
C ARG A 277 -10.27 6.08 2.75
N ASN A 278 -10.65 6.26 1.49
CA ASN A 278 -11.94 5.82 0.96
C ASN A 278 -12.15 4.30 1.15
N ASN A 279 -11.08 3.50 1.05
CA ASN A 279 -11.12 2.06 1.31
C ASN A 279 -11.17 1.69 2.81
N THR A 280 -10.49 2.43 3.68
CA THR A 280 -10.56 2.18 5.14
C THR A 280 -11.89 2.64 5.75
N GLY A 281 -12.48 3.74 5.28
CA GLY A 281 -13.81 4.20 5.68
C GLY A 281 -14.91 3.23 5.27
N SER A 282 -14.83 2.70 4.04
CA SER A 282 -15.72 1.61 3.58
C SER A 282 -15.51 0.32 4.37
N ARG A 283 -14.27 -0.11 4.62
CA ARG A 283 -14.01 -1.33 5.42
C ARG A 283 -14.48 -1.21 6.87
N ALA A 284 -14.28 -0.07 7.53
CA ALA A 284 -14.75 0.14 8.90
C ALA A 284 -16.28 0.19 8.98
N ARG A 285 -16.96 0.78 7.98
CA ARG A 285 -18.43 0.78 7.87
C ARG A 285 -18.99 -0.62 7.58
N VAL A 286 -18.37 -1.38 6.69
CA VAL A 286 -18.75 -2.76 6.38
C VAL A 286 -18.51 -3.68 7.59
N GLN A 287 -17.39 -3.53 8.31
CA GLN A 287 -17.09 -4.35 9.50
C GLN A 287 -18.05 -4.05 10.67
N ARG A 288 -18.42 -2.78 10.91
CA ARG A 288 -19.44 -2.40 11.91
C ARG A 288 -20.84 -2.89 11.50
N ALA A 289 -21.18 -2.90 10.21
CA ALA A 289 -22.43 -3.48 9.72
C ALA A 289 -22.46 -5.01 9.93
N VAL A 290 -21.38 -5.73 9.62
CA VAL A 290 -21.28 -7.19 9.82
C VAL A 290 -21.36 -7.59 11.30
N ASN A 291 -20.76 -6.79 12.20
CA ASN A 291 -20.85 -7.05 13.64
C ASN A 291 -22.22 -6.73 14.25
N ARG A 292 -22.98 -5.78 13.68
CA ARG A 292 -24.38 -5.53 14.07
C ARG A 292 -25.35 -6.56 13.50
N VAL A 293 -25.05 -7.17 12.35
CA VAL A 293 -25.87 -8.26 11.78
C VAL A 293 -25.66 -9.58 12.54
N ARG A 294 -24.49 -9.81 13.14
CA ARG A 294 -24.23 -11.00 13.96
C ARG A 294 -24.99 -11.06 15.30
N THR A 295 -25.60 -9.96 15.74
CA THR A 295 -26.40 -9.91 16.98
C THR A 295 -27.90 -10.07 16.76
N VAL A 296 -28.35 -10.26 15.52
CA VAL A 296 -29.72 -10.68 15.21
C VAL A 296 -29.69 -12.16 14.81
N GLY A 297 -30.41 -12.97 15.57
CA GLY A 297 -30.33 -14.43 15.59
C GLY A 297 -30.21 -15.11 14.22
N LYS A 298 -29.37 -16.16 14.19
CA LYS A 298 -29.17 -17.05 13.05
C LYS A 298 -30.52 -17.72 12.69
N PRO A 299 -31.12 -17.47 11.52
CA PRO A 299 -32.26 -18.24 11.06
C PRO A 299 -31.78 -19.61 10.57
N PRO A 300 -32.66 -20.63 10.57
CA PRO A 300 -32.27 -22.00 10.24
C PRO A 300 -31.89 -22.12 8.76
N ASP A 301 -30.99 -23.07 8.51
CA ASP A 301 -30.54 -23.48 7.18
C ASP A 301 -31.75 -23.89 6.31
N SER A 302 -31.97 -23.17 5.20
CA SER A 302 -33.03 -23.51 4.25
C SER A 302 -32.61 -23.18 2.82
N GLY A 303 -32.25 -24.23 2.08
CA GLY A 303 -32.44 -24.33 0.63
C GLY A 303 -31.43 -23.61 -0.28
N ARG A 304 -31.28 -24.17 -1.49
CA ARG A 304 -30.54 -23.56 -2.62
C ARG A 304 -31.11 -22.16 -2.89
N LYS A 305 -30.29 -21.12 -2.73
CA LYS A 305 -30.67 -19.74 -3.07
C LYS A 305 -30.94 -19.58 -4.57
N THR A 306 -32.09 -19.00 -4.88
CA THR A 306 -32.70 -18.83 -6.20
C THR A 306 -32.39 -17.46 -6.82
N ALA A 307 -32.87 -17.20 -8.04
CA ALA A 307 -32.80 -15.87 -8.64
C ALA A 307 -33.58 -14.83 -7.83
N ASP A 308 -34.71 -15.23 -7.25
CA ASP A 308 -35.57 -14.30 -6.51
C ASP A 308 -34.95 -13.89 -5.18
N ASP A 309 -34.18 -14.77 -4.54
CA ASP A 309 -33.37 -14.43 -3.37
C ASP A 309 -32.36 -13.31 -3.69
N VAL A 310 -31.75 -13.33 -4.89
CA VAL A 310 -30.82 -12.28 -5.34
C VAL A 310 -31.56 -10.97 -5.58
N ARG A 311 -32.75 -11.02 -6.20
CA ARG A 311 -33.58 -9.83 -6.46
C ARG A 311 -34.01 -9.17 -5.16
N GLN A 312 -34.60 -9.94 -4.24
CA GLN A 312 -35.03 -9.47 -2.93
C GLN A 312 -33.86 -8.90 -2.12
N TYR A 313 -32.68 -9.51 -2.24
CA TYR A 313 -31.48 -9.00 -1.57
C TYR A 313 -31.03 -7.64 -2.11
N ILE A 314 -31.03 -7.45 -3.44
CA ILE A 314 -30.70 -6.16 -4.06
C ILE A 314 -31.75 -5.10 -3.69
N ASP A 315 -33.04 -5.45 -3.72
CA ASP A 315 -34.13 -4.54 -3.34
C ASP A 315 -34.01 -4.10 -1.88
N LYS A 316 -33.64 -5.02 -0.99
CA LYS A 316 -33.34 -4.70 0.41
C LYS A 316 -32.18 -3.69 0.51
N LEU A 317 -31.10 -3.88 -0.24
CA LEU A 317 -29.97 -2.95 -0.24
C LEU A 317 -30.37 -1.55 -0.74
N PHE A 318 -31.26 -1.47 -1.74
CA PHE A 318 -31.81 -0.19 -2.20
C PHE A 318 -32.64 0.50 -1.13
N GLN A 319 -33.55 -0.24 -0.46
CA GLN A 319 -34.37 0.32 0.61
C GLN A 319 -33.52 0.81 1.79
N GLU A 320 -32.51 0.04 2.20
CA GLU A 320 -31.59 0.44 3.27
C GLU A 320 -30.80 1.70 2.91
N ALA A 321 -30.32 1.82 1.67
CA ALA A 321 -29.60 3.01 1.21
C ALA A 321 -30.52 4.24 1.11
N LYS A 322 -31.77 4.07 0.66
CA LYS A 322 -32.79 5.13 0.66
C LYS A 322 -33.12 5.61 2.07
N MET A 323 -33.29 4.70 3.04
CA MET A 323 -33.51 5.07 4.44
C MET A 323 -32.33 5.84 5.05
N ARG A 324 -31.11 5.64 4.54
CA ARG A 324 -29.91 6.40 4.93
C ARG A 324 -29.77 7.74 4.21
N GLY A 325 -30.68 8.08 3.30
CA GLY A 325 -30.64 9.32 2.52
C GLY A 325 -29.52 9.35 1.49
N GLU A 326 -29.08 8.19 0.98
CA GLU A 326 -28.08 8.11 -0.07
C GLU A 326 -28.68 8.41 -1.45
N ASP A 327 -28.01 9.25 -2.25
CA ASP A 327 -28.45 9.57 -3.62
C ASP A 327 -28.23 8.40 -4.60
N TYR A 328 -27.27 7.52 -4.30
CA TYR A 328 -26.93 6.35 -5.09
C TYR A 328 -26.32 5.24 -4.23
N ILE A 329 -26.27 4.02 -4.75
CA ILE A 329 -25.56 2.88 -4.16
C ILE A 329 -24.72 2.15 -5.21
N ASP A 330 -23.46 1.86 -4.86
CA ASP A 330 -22.56 1.04 -5.68
C ASP A 330 -22.62 -0.42 -5.22
N LEU A 331 -23.03 -1.35 -6.09
CA LEU A 331 -23.05 -2.78 -5.80
C LEU A 331 -21.99 -3.55 -6.61
N VAL A 332 -21.37 -4.53 -5.96
CA VAL A 332 -20.40 -5.45 -6.58
C VAL A 332 -20.95 -6.88 -6.59
N SER A 333 -20.95 -7.49 -7.77
CA SER A 333 -21.42 -8.87 -8.02
C SER A 333 -20.80 -9.92 -7.08
N GLY A 334 -19.50 -9.85 -6.83
CA GLY A 334 -18.79 -10.77 -5.92
C GLY A 334 -19.25 -10.67 -4.47
N ASP A 335 -19.63 -9.47 -4.02
CA ASP A 335 -20.10 -9.24 -2.64
C ASP A 335 -21.50 -9.82 -2.46
N ILE A 336 -22.41 -9.58 -3.41
CA ILE A 336 -23.76 -10.17 -3.41
C ILE A 336 -23.68 -11.70 -3.43
N HIS A 337 -22.84 -12.26 -4.32
CA HIS A 337 -22.65 -13.71 -4.42
C HIS A 337 -22.12 -14.32 -3.11
N LYS A 338 -21.18 -13.63 -2.44
CA LYS A 338 -20.60 -14.06 -1.17
C LYS A 338 -21.61 -13.94 -0.01
N GLN A 339 -22.37 -12.84 0.04
CA GLN A 339 -23.35 -12.56 1.10
C GLN A 339 -24.52 -13.53 1.06
N LEU A 340 -24.94 -13.95 -0.14
CA LEU A 340 -25.99 -14.97 -0.31
C LEU A 340 -25.46 -16.41 -0.20
N GLY A 341 -24.17 -16.60 0.05
CA GLY A 341 -23.57 -17.94 0.17
C GLY A 341 -23.71 -18.79 -1.10
N MET A 342 -23.85 -18.17 -2.27
CA MET A 342 -24.09 -18.86 -3.52
C MET A 342 -22.81 -19.60 -3.96
N LYS A 343 -22.97 -20.74 -4.65
CA LYS A 343 -21.87 -21.51 -5.25
C LYS A 343 -22.14 -21.69 -6.73
N ASN A 344 -21.15 -21.38 -7.58
CA ASN A 344 -21.20 -21.57 -9.04
C ASN A 344 -22.39 -20.86 -9.73
N ARG A 345 -22.78 -19.67 -9.25
CA ARG A 345 -23.94 -18.91 -9.77
C ARG A 345 -23.61 -17.46 -10.14
N MET A 346 -22.33 -17.12 -10.31
CA MET A 346 -21.92 -15.75 -10.65
C MET A 346 -22.65 -15.16 -11.87
N PRO A 347 -22.85 -15.90 -12.99
CA PRO A 347 -23.60 -15.37 -14.13
C PRO A 347 -25.04 -14.96 -13.79
N GLN A 348 -25.68 -15.65 -12.84
CA GLN A 348 -27.03 -15.36 -12.39
C GLN A 348 -27.07 -14.04 -11.61
N VAL A 349 -26.08 -13.80 -10.75
CA VAL A 349 -25.96 -12.55 -9.98
C VAL A 349 -25.69 -11.37 -10.91
N CYS A 350 -24.71 -11.47 -11.82
CA CYS A 350 -24.41 -10.42 -12.78
C CYS A 350 -25.63 -10.07 -13.64
N ARG A 351 -26.34 -11.08 -14.16
CA ARG A 351 -27.56 -10.87 -14.97
C ARG A 351 -28.61 -10.08 -14.19
N ILE A 352 -28.88 -10.44 -12.93
CA ILE A 352 -29.90 -9.77 -12.12
C ILE A 352 -29.48 -8.33 -11.79
N MET A 353 -28.19 -8.09 -11.57
CA MET A 353 -27.68 -6.73 -11.39
C MET A 353 -27.96 -5.87 -12.63
N TYR A 354 -27.72 -6.38 -13.84
CA TYR A 354 -28.07 -5.68 -15.07
C TYR A 354 -29.60 -5.53 -15.25
N GLU A 355 -30.40 -6.54 -14.89
CA GLU A 355 -31.88 -6.47 -14.94
C GLU A 355 -32.46 -5.38 -14.04
N LYS A 356 -31.78 -5.04 -12.94
CA LYS A 356 -32.22 -4.01 -11.98
C LYS A 356 -31.84 -2.59 -12.40
N MET A 357 -31.05 -2.43 -13.47
CA MET A 357 -30.66 -1.11 -13.93
C MET A 357 -31.84 -0.37 -14.56
N ILE A 358 -31.93 0.92 -14.28
CA ILE A 358 -32.86 1.86 -14.92
C ILE A 358 -32.08 2.98 -15.62
N PRO A 359 -32.72 3.76 -16.53
CA PRO A 359 -32.09 4.91 -17.17
C PRO A 359 -31.54 5.89 -16.12
N GLY A 360 -30.23 6.10 -16.15
CA GLY A 360 -29.50 6.93 -15.19
C GLY A 360 -28.48 6.14 -14.37
N ASP A 361 -28.60 4.82 -14.25
CA ASP A 361 -27.61 3.98 -13.58
C ASP A 361 -26.32 3.82 -14.40
N GLU A 362 -25.18 3.62 -13.73
CA GLU A 362 -23.86 3.60 -14.37
C GLU A 362 -23.09 2.30 -14.09
N VAL A 363 -22.57 1.66 -15.14
CA VAL A 363 -21.66 0.51 -15.00
C VAL A 363 -20.24 1.02 -14.75
N LEU A 364 -19.83 1.08 -13.49
CA LEU A 364 -18.51 1.58 -13.08
C LEU A 364 -17.36 0.62 -13.43
N HIS A 365 -17.62 -0.69 -13.44
CA HIS A 365 -16.63 -1.69 -13.83
C HIS A 365 -17.32 -2.94 -14.40
N THR A 366 -16.88 -3.41 -15.56
CA THR A 366 -17.34 -4.67 -16.16
C THR A 366 -16.19 -5.41 -16.83
N THR A 367 -16.37 -6.72 -17.06
CA THR A 367 -15.46 -7.54 -17.88
C THR A 367 -16.06 -7.74 -19.27
N PRO A 368 -15.26 -8.07 -20.31
CA PRO A 368 -15.78 -8.31 -21.67
C PRO A 368 -16.93 -9.35 -21.73
N SER A 369 -16.95 -10.31 -20.80
CA SER A 369 -17.99 -11.32 -20.68
C SER A 369 -19.31 -10.83 -20.05
N GLY A 370 -19.32 -9.65 -19.41
CA GLY A 370 -20.41 -9.18 -18.55
C GLY A 370 -20.69 -10.08 -17.34
N LYS A 371 -19.81 -11.06 -17.06
CA LYS A 371 -20.00 -12.12 -16.08
C LYS A 371 -18.69 -12.31 -15.31
N SER A 372 -18.58 -11.68 -14.15
CA SER A 372 -17.41 -11.72 -13.28
C SER A 372 -17.81 -11.40 -11.84
N SER A 373 -17.01 -11.78 -10.86
CA SER A 373 -17.19 -11.34 -9.46
C SER A 373 -16.83 -9.86 -9.24
N THR A 374 -16.33 -9.18 -10.27
CA THR A 374 -15.87 -7.79 -10.20
C THR A 374 -16.80 -6.81 -10.92
N ILE A 375 -17.95 -7.26 -11.45
CA ILE A 375 -18.94 -6.32 -12.02
C ILE A 375 -19.39 -5.36 -10.92
N LYS A 376 -19.27 -4.06 -11.18
CA LYS A 376 -19.66 -2.96 -10.29
C LYS A 376 -20.62 -2.03 -11.02
N ILE A 377 -21.78 -1.80 -10.42
CA ILE A 377 -22.84 -0.94 -10.97
C ILE A 377 -23.27 0.06 -9.89
N ARG A 378 -23.42 1.32 -10.28
CA ARG A 378 -23.99 2.40 -9.49
C ARG A 378 -25.47 2.52 -9.83
N TYR A 379 -26.32 2.36 -8.82
CA TYR A 379 -27.76 2.55 -8.92
C TYR A 379 -28.14 3.89 -8.28
N ASN A 380 -28.75 4.77 -9.06
CA ASN A 380 -29.24 6.07 -8.59
C ASN A 380 -30.59 5.88 -7.87
N LEU A 381 -30.64 6.29 -6.62
CA LEU A 381 -31.80 6.05 -5.73
C LEU A 381 -32.80 7.20 -5.75
N SER A 382 -32.40 8.35 -6.30
CA SER A 382 -33.11 9.63 -6.29
C SER A 382 -34.25 9.74 -7.30
N ARG A 383 -34.45 8.76 -8.20
CA ARG A 383 -35.57 8.74 -9.15
C ARG A 383 -36.06 7.31 -9.44
N GLY A 384 -37.20 6.97 -8.86
CA GLY A 384 -37.94 5.74 -9.17
C GLY A 384 -39.02 5.50 -8.12
N GLU A 385 -40.26 5.90 -8.44
CA GLU A 385 -41.46 5.35 -7.83
C GLU A 385 -41.45 3.84 -8.08
N TRP A 386 -41.11 3.06 -7.06
CA TRP A 386 -41.37 1.64 -7.08
C TRP A 386 -42.79 1.46 -6.54
N LEU A 387 -43.69 0.98 -7.41
CA LEU A 387 -45.08 0.67 -7.09
C LEU A 387 -45.12 -0.12 -5.78
N CYS A 388 -45.67 0.51 -4.75
CA CYS A 388 -46.24 -0.21 -3.63
C CYS A 388 -47.48 -0.93 -4.16
N GLU A 389 -47.37 -2.19 -4.56
CA GLU A 389 -48.54 -3.06 -4.53
C GLU A 389 -48.91 -3.26 -3.06
N THR A 390 -49.86 -2.47 -2.61
CA THR A 390 -50.67 -2.74 -1.44
C THR A 390 -51.42 -4.05 -1.68
N ASN A 391 -50.93 -5.16 -1.13
CA ASN A 391 -51.81 -6.28 -0.82
C ASN A 391 -52.50 -5.96 0.49
N ASN A 392 -53.68 -5.34 0.36
CA ASN A 392 -54.71 -5.36 1.38
C ASN A 392 -55.69 -6.48 0.99
N GLU A 393 -55.92 -7.36 1.98
CA GLU A 393 -56.91 -8.45 2.04
C GLU A 393 -56.65 -9.74 1.24
#